data_AF-A0A7K3H6C2-F1
#
_entry.id   AF-A0A7K3H6C2-F1
#
_cell.length_a   1.000
_cell.length_b   1.000
_cell.length_c   1.000
_cell.angle_alpha   90.00
_cell.angle_beta   90.00
_cell.angle_gamma   90.00
#
_symmetry.space_group_name_H-M   'P 1'
#
loop_
_entity.id
_entity.type
_entity.pdbx_description
1 polymer ?
#
loop_
_entity_poly.entity_id
_entity_poly.type
_entity_poly.pdbx_seq_one_letter_code
_entity_poly.pdbx_strand_id
1 'polypeptide(L)'
;SPPHDGPPRRGQTYAGTDRQVRGKLLAVLREATAPVPQRVLDAVWEEPVQRARALDGLVADGLVEPLADGSYRLPLSRAEPT
;
A
#
# COMPACT_ATOMS: atom_id res chain seq x y z
N SER A 1 35.80 28.25 4.39
CA SER A 1 34.93 27.17 4.93
C SER A 1 35.80 26.11 5.58
N PRO A 2 35.38 25.31 6.60
CA PRO A 2 34.02 24.74 6.86
C PRO A 2 33.67 24.56 8.39
N PRO A 3 32.65 23.78 8.88
CA PRO A 3 31.58 22.99 8.23
C PRO A 3 30.11 23.30 8.71
N HIS A 4 29.13 22.88 7.91
CA HIS A 4 27.72 22.83 8.28
C HIS A 4 27.45 21.58 9.15
N ASP A 5 27.02 21.77 10.38
CA ASP A 5 26.54 20.70 11.26
C ASP A 5 25.00 20.78 11.35
N GLY A 6 24.33 20.10 10.41
CA GLY A 6 22.89 19.93 10.43
C GLY A 6 22.59 18.47 10.75
N PRO A 7 21.64 18.16 11.66
CA PRO A 7 21.32 16.78 12.01
C PRO A 7 20.94 15.99 10.75
N PRO A 8 21.35 14.70 10.65
CA PRO A 8 21.14 13.91 9.45
C PRO A 8 19.65 13.87 9.11
N ARG A 9 19.31 14.27 7.89
CA ARG A 9 17.94 14.15 7.36
C ARG A 9 17.55 12.67 7.45
N ARG A 10 16.59 12.34 8.33
CA ARG A 10 15.92 11.03 8.37
C ARG A 10 15.12 10.83 7.09
N GLY A 11 15.79 10.52 5.99
CA GLY A 11 15.20 10.55 4.65
C GLY A 11 14.80 9.19 4.07
N GLN A 12 15.09 8.06 4.74
CA GLN A 12 15.13 6.77 4.03
C GLN A 12 14.37 5.61 4.68
N THR A 13 13.63 5.84 5.77
CA THR A 13 12.87 4.76 6.44
C THR A 13 11.57 4.39 5.71
N TYR A 14 11.01 5.31 4.91
CA TYR A 14 9.69 5.10 4.29
C TYR A 14 9.70 4.16 3.09
N ALA A 15 10.65 4.30 2.15
CA ALA A 15 10.62 3.54 0.91
C ALA A 15 10.76 2.01 1.11
N GLY A 16 11.50 1.58 2.14
CA GLY A 16 11.63 0.16 2.49
C GLY A 16 10.37 -0.39 3.15
N THR A 17 9.76 0.39 4.06
CA THR A 17 8.59 -0.05 4.81
C THR A 17 7.32 -0.04 3.95
N ASP A 18 7.15 0.98 3.10
CA ASP A 18 5.99 1.07 2.19
C ASP A 18 5.98 -0.10 1.19
N ARG A 19 7.14 -0.48 0.64
CA ARG A 19 7.27 -1.68 -0.21
C ARG A 19 6.88 -2.97 0.53
N GLN A 20 7.26 -3.11 1.80
CA GLN A 20 6.88 -4.26 2.62
C GLN A 20 5.36 -4.30 2.87
N VAL A 21 4.76 -3.18 3.25
CA VAL A 21 3.32 -3.06 3.50
C VAL A 21 2.54 -3.39 2.23
N ARG A 22 2.91 -2.78 1.09
CA ARG A 22 2.32 -3.06 -0.23
C ARG A 22 2.40 -4.55 -0.59
N GLY A 23 3.56 -5.16 -0.37
CA GLY A 23 3.76 -6.59 -0.61
C GLY A 23 2.82 -7.48 0.20
N LYS A 24 2.65 -7.19 1.49
CA LYS A 24 1.74 -7.95 2.37
C LYS A 24 0.27 -7.75 1.98
N LEU A 25 -0.16 -6.53 1.67
CA LEU A 25 -1.53 -6.25 1.21
C LEU A 25 -1.85 -7.02 -0.09
N LEU A 26 -0.92 -6.99 -1.05
CA LEU A 26 -1.08 -7.73 -2.30
C LEU A 26 -1.07 -9.26 -2.10
N ALA A 27 -0.35 -9.77 -1.10
CA ALA A 27 -0.39 -11.20 -0.78
C ALA A 27 -1.79 -11.63 -0.32
N VAL A 28 -2.39 -10.90 0.62
CA VAL A 28 -3.78 -11.17 1.08
C VAL A 28 -4.77 -11.12 -0.08
N LEU A 29 -4.68 -10.12 -0.94
CA LEU A 29 -5.57 -9.97 -2.09
C LEU A 29 -5.40 -11.08 -3.14
N ARG A 30 -4.19 -11.64 -3.29
CA ARG A 30 -3.92 -12.77 -4.20
C ARG A 30 -4.42 -14.10 -3.64
N GLU A 31 -4.39 -14.27 -2.32
CA GLU A 31 -4.85 -15.49 -1.64
C GLU A 31 -6.38 -15.54 -1.52
N ALA A 32 -7.04 -14.38 -1.54
CA ALA A 32 -8.49 -14.30 -1.41
C ALA A 32 -9.23 -14.77 -2.69
N THR A 33 -10.27 -15.58 -2.51
CA THR A 33 -11.16 -16.04 -3.60
C THR A 33 -12.35 -15.10 -3.85
N ALA A 34 -12.47 -14.03 -3.05
CA ALA A 34 -13.53 -13.03 -3.11
C ALA A 34 -12.95 -11.66 -2.71
N PRO A 35 -13.65 -10.54 -2.98
CA PRO A 35 -13.22 -9.23 -2.52
C PRO A 35 -12.95 -9.20 -1.01
N VAL A 36 -11.85 -8.56 -0.62
CA VAL A 36 -11.33 -8.52 0.74
C VAL A 36 -11.86 -7.27 1.45
N PRO A 37 -12.65 -7.42 2.55
CA PRO A 37 -13.12 -6.28 3.33
C PRO A 37 -11.96 -5.47 3.94
N GLN A 38 -12.12 -4.15 4.07
CA GLN A 38 -11.10 -3.26 4.65
C GLN A 38 -10.54 -3.78 5.98
N ARG A 39 -11.40 -4.27 6.89
CA ARG A 39 -11.00 -4.83 8.19
C ARG A 39 -9.98 -5.97 8.13
N VAL A 40 -9.95 -6.74 7.03
CA VAL A 40 -8.98 -7.82 6.84
C VAL A 40 -7.63 -7.23 6.45
N LEU A 41 -7.64 -6.24 5.55
CA LEU A 41 -6.42 -5.49 5.21
C LEU A 41 -5.90 -4.73 6.43
N ASP A 42 -6.78 -4.23 7.30
CA ASP A 42 -6.40 -3.53 8.52
C ASP A 42 -5.57 -4.37 9.49
N ALA A 43 -5.74 -5.68 9.49
CA ALA A 43 -4.98 -6.60 10.33
C ALA A 43 -3.58 -6.93 9.79
N VAL A 44 -3.26 -6.55 8.54
CA VAL A 44 -2.01 -6.94 7.86
C VAL A 44 -0.78 -6.21 8.40
N TRP A 45 -0.98 -5.00 8.92
CA TRP A 45 0.08 -4.13 9.39
C TRP A 45 -0.39 -3.26 10.54
N GLU A 46 0.40 -3.16 11.60
CA GLU A 46 -0.01 -2.49 12.85
C GLU A 46 -0.15 -0.97 12.72
N GLU A 47 0.72 -0.33 11.93
CA GLU A 47 0.75 1.13 11.78
C GLU A 47 -0.30 1.61 10.76
N PRO A 48 -1.41 2.24 11.19
CA PRO A 48 -2.53 2.55 10.30
C PRO A 48 -2.17 3.56 9.21
N VAL A 49 -1.30 4.54 9.50
CA VAL A 49 -0.94 5.59 8.53
C VAL A 49 -0.13 5.02 7.37
N GLN A 50 0.81 4.10 7.66
CA GLN A 50 1.62 3.46 6.63
C GLN A 50 0.77 2.48 5.80
N ARG A 51 -0.13 1.75 6.45
CA ARG A 51 -1.07 0.85 5.78
C ARG A 51 -2.00 1.58 4.82
N ALA A 52 -2.63 2.66 5.27
CA ALA A 52 -3.52 3.47 4.45
C ALA A 52 -2.77 4.04 3.24
N ARG A 53 -1.61 4.67 3.46
CA ARG A 53 -0.78 5.21 2.37
C ARG A 53 -0.37 4.14 1.35
N ALA A 54 0.06 2.97 1.81
CA ALA A 54 0.44 1.87 0.93
C ALA A 54 -0.76 1.37 0.11
N LEU A 55 -1.94 1.24 0.72
CA LEU A 55 -3.17 0.85 0.03
C LEU A 55 -3.61 1.89 -1.00
N ASP A 56 -3.58 3.18 -0.64
CA ASP A 56 -3.90 4.29 -1.54
C ASP A 56 -2.95 4.31 -2.74
N GLY A 57 -1.65 4.08 -2.52
CA GLY A 57 -0.67 3.96 -3.59
C GLY A 57 -0.94 2.78 -4.51
N LEU A 58 -1.35 1.62 -3.98
CA LEU A 58 -1.75 0.48 -4.80
C LEU A 58 -2.99 0.75 -5.66
N VAL A 59 -3.95 1.50 -5.13
CA VAL A 59 -5.14 1.94 -5.87
C VAL A 59 -4.77 2.94 -6.96
N ALA A 60 -3.93 3.93 -6.65
CA ALA A 60 -3.46 4.92 -7.62
C ALA A 60 -2.65 4.28 -8.75
N ASP A 61 -1.87 3.24 -8.45
CA ASP A 61 -1.09 2.48 -9.43
C ASP A 61 -1.95 1.47 -10.24
N GLY A 62 -3.26 1.37 -9.96
CA GLY A 62 -4.17 0.44 -10.63
C GLY A 62 -3.89 -1.03 -10.31
N LEU A 63 -3.22 -1.32 -9.19
CA LEU A 63 -2.89 -2.68 -8.75
C LEU A 63 -3.96 -3.27 -7.83
N VAL A 64 -4.81 -2.42 -7.25
CA VAL A 64 -5.93 -2.79 -6.38
C VAL A 64 -7.12 -1.93 -6.76
N GLU A 65 -8.31 -2.54 -6.81
CA GLU A 65 -9.57 -1.84 -7.07
C GLU A 65 -10.42 -1.79 -5.79
N PRO A 66 -10.82 -0.59 -5.32
CA PRO A 66 -11.84 -0.47 -4.28
C PRO A 66 -13.24 -0.72 -4.88
N LEU A 67 -14.08 -1.41 -4.12
CA LEU A 67 -15.47 -1.68 -4.45
C LEU A 67 -16.43 -0.80 -3.64
N ALA A 68 -17.66 -0.65 -4.13
CA ALA A 68 -18.67 0.21 -3.51
C ALA A 68 -19.08 -0.22 -2.09
N ASP A 69 -18.85 -1.48 -1.74
CA ASP A 69 -19.15 -2.05 -0.41
C ASP A 69 -17.99 -1.89 0.59
N GLY A 70 -16.93 -1.17 0.23
CA GLY A 70 -15.75 -0.98 1.09
C GLY A 70 -14.82 -2.21 1.13
N SER A 71 -14.95 -3.13 0.18
CA SER A 71 -13.99 -4.20 -0.06
C SER A 71 -13.01 -3.85 -1.18
N TYR A 72 -11.94 -4.63 -1.28
CA TYR A 72 -10.86 -4.44 -2.24
C TYR A 72 -10.61 -5.73 -3.00
N ARG A 73 -10.23 -5.62 -4.28
CA ARG A 73 -9.87 -6.77 -5.10
C ARG A 73 -8.68 -6.46 -5.99
N LEU A 74 -8.10 -7.49 -6.59
CA LEU A 74 -7.20 -7.31 -7.72
C LEU A 74 -8.00 -6.95 -8.99
N PRO A 75 -7.42 -6.17 -9.92
CA PRO A 75 -8.04 -5.88 -11.21
C PRO A 75 -8.37 -7.17 -11.99
N LEU A 76 -9.58 -7.26 -12.54
CA LEU A 76 -10.02 -8.44 -13.32
C LEU A 76 -9.42 -8.49 -14.73
N SER A 77 -8.98 -7.35 -15.24
CA SER A 77 -8.23 -7.20 -16.48
C SER A 77 -7.37 -5.95 -16.32
N ARG A 78 -6.11 -6.00 -16.72
CA ARG A 78 -5.27 -4.80 -16.76
C ARG A 78 -5.91 -3.84 -17.75
N ALA A 79 -6.60 -2.81 -17.26
CA ALA A 79 -7.22 -1.81 -18.13
C ALA A 79 -6.14 -1.27 -19.06
N GLU A 80 -6.35 -1.37 -20.37
CA GLU A 80 -5.49 -0.69 -21.32
C GLU A 80 -5.62 0.82 -21.06
N PRO A 81 -4.50 1.55 -20.95
CA PRO A 81 -4.57 2.99 -20.87
C PRO A 81 -5.07 3.53 -22.22
N THR A 82 -6.27 4.08 -22.25
CA THR A 82 -6.79 4.89 -23.38
C THR A 82 -5.98 6.16 -23.53
#